data_AF-A0A2T1D6V1-F1
#
_entry.id   AF-A0A2T1D6V1-F1
#
_cell.length_a   1.000
_cell.length_b   1.000
_cell.length_c   1.000
_cell.angle_alpha   90.00
_cell.angle_beta   90.00
_cell.angle_gamma   90.00
#
_symmetry.space_group_name_H-M   'P 1'
#
loop_
_entity.id
_entity.type
_entity.pdbx_description
1 polymer ?
#
loop_
_entity_poly.entity_id
_entity_poly.type
_entity_poly.pdbx_seq_one_letter_code
_entity_poly.pdbx_strand_id
1 'polypeptide(L)'
;LGAARQFQRKDFENFDLILAMDRDNYRNILTIDKAGKYQDKVRLMCDFCQKYDLKEVPDPYYGGPEGFDRVIDLLMDASQGLLEYVVSQEQLTINNYQLPINNSQLPITY
;
A
#
# COMPACT_ATOMS: atom_id res chain seq x y z
N LEU A 1 0.83 -16.86 15.97
CA LEU A 1 -0.45 -16.28 16.46
C LEU A 1 -0.33 -14.77 16.34
N GLY A 2 -1.21 -14.14 15.57
CA GLY A 2 -1.29 -12.68 15.48
C GLY A 2 -2.15 -12.14 16.62
N ALA A 3 -1.74 -11.01 17.20
CA ALA A 3 -2.56 -10.25 18.15
C ALA A 3 -2.90 -8.90 17.53
N ALA A 4 -4.17 -8.55 17.51
CA ALA A 4 -4.58 -7.21 17.12
C ALA A 4 -4.12 -6.20 18.17
N ARG A 5 -3.68 -5.02 17.72
CA ARG A 5 -3.37 -3.88 18.58
C ARG A 5 -4.03 -2.63 18.00
N GLN A 6 -4.38 -1.69 18.86
CA GLN A 6 -4.86 -0.39 18.43
C GLN A 6 -3.71 0.47 17.90
N PHE A 7 -4.00 1.27 16.87
CA PHE A 7 -3.10 2.33 16.40
C PHE A 7 -3.01 3.45 17.45
N GLN A 8 -1.80 3.94 17.71
CA GLN A 8 -1.52 4.96 18.72
C GLN A 8 -0.69 6.09 18.13
N ARG A 9 -0.73 7.26 18.77
CA ARG A 9 0.05 8.43 18.33
C ARG A 9 1.55 8.13 18.17
N LYS A 10 2.12 7.28 19.03
CA LYS A 10 3.53 6.88 18.96
C LYS A 10 3.86 6.15 17.65
N ASP A 11 2.89 5.51 16.99
CA ASP A 11 3.11 4.88 15.69
C ASP A 11 3.53 5.91 14.62
N PHE A 12 3.05 7.14 14.66
CA PHE A 12 3.51 8.20 13.75
C PHE A 12 5.00 8.56 13.91
N GLU A 13 5.54 8.37 15.11
CA GLU A 13 6.95 8.64 15.43
C GLU A 13 7.82 7.44 15.07
N ASN A 14 7.30 6.21 15.21
CA ASN A 14 8.05 4.98 14.99
C ASN A 14 8.10 4.54 13.53
N PHE A 15 7.14 4.95 12.69
CA PHE A 15 7.03 4.50 11.30
C PHE A 15 7.18 5.67 10.32
N ASP A 16 7.86 5.39 9.21
CA ASP A 16 8.08 6.35 8.12
C ASP A 16 6.91 6.37 7.12
N LEU A 17 6.25 5.23 6.96
CA LEU A 17 5.09 5.05 6.10
C LEU A 17 4.03 4.22 6.82
N ILE A 18 2.78 4.72 6.81
CA ILE A 18 1.62 4.09 7.42
C ILE A 18 0.59 3.85 6.32
N LEU A 19 0.21 2.58 6.13
CA LEU A 19 -0.68 2.16 5.06
C LEU A 19 -2.04 1.77 5.62
N ALA A 20 -3.07 2.53 5.23
CA ALA A 20 -4.46 2.24 5.54
C ALA A 20 -5.05 1.30 4.48
N MET A 21 -5.81 0.29 4.91
CA MET A 21 -6.45 -0.66 3.99
C MET A 21 -7.65 -0.05 3.27
N ASP A 22 -8.40 0.81 3.96
CA ASP A 22 -9.58 1.49 3.43
C ASP A 22 -9.65 2.97 3.86
N ARG A 23 -10.65 3.68 3.35
CA ARG A 23 -10.84 5.11 3.62
C ARG A 23 -11.23 5.40 5.07
N ASP A 24 -11.91 4.49 5.75
CA ASP A 24 -12.32 4.70 7.12
C ASP A 24 -11.13 4.54 8.07
N ASN A 25 -10.26 3.56 7.81
CA ASN A 25 -8.96 3.38 8.46
C ASN A 25 -8.11 4.63 8.26
N TYR A 26 -8.02 5.13 7.02
CA TYR A 26 -7.28 6.35 6.69
C TYR A 26 -7.77 7.56 7.50
N ARG A 27 -9.09 7.81 7.48
CA ARG A 27 -9.70 8.91 8.24
C ARG A 27 -9.48 8.75 9.74
N ASN A 28 -9.69 7.57 10.28
CA ASN A 28 -9.53 7.27 11.70
C ASN A 28 -8.09 7.51 12.17
N ILE A 29 -7.10 7.07 11.39
CA ILE A 29 -5.69 7.36 11.66
C ILE A 29 -5.44 8.88 11.68
N LEU A 30 -5.91 9.60 10.66
CA LEU A 30 -5.74 11.06 10.60
C LEU A 30 -6.43 11.81 11.75
N THR A 31 -7.55 11.31 12.28
CA THR A 31 -8.19 11.93 13.46
C THR A 31 -7.32 11.91 14.72
N ILE A 32 -6.36 10.99 14.81
CA ILE A 32 -5.41 10.91 15.93
C ILE A 32 -4.33 12.00 15.79
N ASP A 33 -4.00 12.39 14.55
CA ASP A 33 -3.10 13.48 14.24
C ASP A 33 -3.82 14.84 14.18
N LYS A 34 -4.29 15.29 15.34
CA LYS A 34 -5.03 16.56 15.48
C LYS A 34 -4.31 17.80 14.94
N ALA A 35 -2.98 17.75 14.82
CA ALA A 35 -2.17 18.86 14.35
C ALA A 35 -1.82 18.77 12.85
N GLY A 36 -2.19 17.68 12.17
CA GLY A 36 -1.86 17.43 10.76
C GLY A 36 -0.35 17.33 10.49
N LYS A 37 0.45 16.96 11.48
CA LYS A 37 1.91 16.93 11.39
C LYS A 37 2.43 15.73 10.58
N TYR A 38 1.67 14.64 10.52
CA TYR A 38 2.10 13.34 10.01
C TYR A 38 1.25 12.86 8.83
N GLN A 39 0.42 13.73 8.26
CA GLN A 39 -0.51 13.38 7.18
C GLN A 39 0.22 12.86 5.93
N ASP A 40 1.42 13.37 5.66
CA ASP A 40 2.32 12.97 4.58
C ASP A 40 2.77 11.51 4.67
N LYS A 41 2.85 10.97 5.89
CA LYS A 41 3.22 9.56 6.14
C LYS A 41 2.08 8.57 5.92
N VAL A 42 0.83 9.03 5.84
CA VAL A 42 -0.35 8.14 5.77
C VAL A 42 -0.82 8.03 4.32
N ARG A 43 -0.87 6.81 3.80
CA ARG A 43 -1.29 6.50 2.43
C ARG A 43 -2.28 5.34 2.41
N LEU A 44 -3.04 5.19 1.33
CA LEU A 44 -3.87 4.00 1.12
C LEU A 44 -3.01 2.89 0.52
N MET A 45 -3.25 1.64 0.93
CA MET A 45 -2.55 0.48 0.35
C MET A 45 -2.79 0.41 -1.16
N CYS A 46 -4.02 0.71 -1.61
CA CYS A 46 -4.38 0.72 -3.02
C CYS A 46 -3.72 1.83 -3.84
N ASP A 47 -3.10 2.85 -3.23
CA ASP A 47 -2.32 3.85 -3.97
C ASP A 47 -1.11 3.20 -4.68
N PHE A 48 -0.73 1.99 -4.27
CA PHE A 48 0.40 1.24 -4.80
C PHE A 48 -0.01 0.08 -5.73
N CYS A 49 -1.30 -0.10 -6.00
CA CYS A 49 -1.75 -1.08 -6.98
C CYS A 49 -1.29 -0.69 -8.39
N GLN A 50 -0.87 -1.68 -9.17
CA GLN A 50 -0.43 -1.49 -10.55
C GLN A 50 -1.41 -2.09 -11.56
N LYS A 51 -2.03 -3.22 -11.19
CA LYS A 51 -2.95 -3.97 -12.05
C LYS A 51 -4.41 -3.68 -11.72
N TYR A 52 -4.71 -3.46 -10.44
CA TYR A 52 -6.07 -3.20 -9.98
C TYR A 52 -6.33 -1.71 -9.77
N ASP A 53 -7.44 -1.19 -10.31
CA ASP A 53 -7.88 0.21 -10.12
C ASP A 53 -8.87 0.37 -8.95
N LEU A 54 -8.69 -0.44 -7.90
CA LEU A 54 -9.49 -0.35 -6.69
C LEU A 54 -8.99 0.83 -5.84
N LYS A 55 -9.91 1.53 -5.17
CA LYS A 55 -9.59 2.70 -4.34
C LYS A 55 -9.37 2.35 -2.86
N GLU A 56 -9.75 1.14 -2.47
CA GLU A 56 -9.65 0.61 -1.11
C GLU A 56 -9.69 -0.92 -1.15
N VAL A 57 -9.08 -1.54 -0.14
CA VAL A 57 -9.11 -2.99 0.05
C VAL A 57 -10.49 -3.37 0.57
N PRO A 58 -11.25 -4.22 -0.14
CA PRO A 58 -12.57 -4.64 0.31
C PRO A 58 -12.44 -5.52 1.56
N ASP A 59 -13.43 -5.45 2.45
CA ASP A 59 -13.49 -6.33 3.61
C ASP A 59 -13.76 -7.79 3.15
N PRO A 60 -12.87 -8.76 3.45
CA PRO A 60 -12.99 -10.13 2.97
C PRO A 60 -14.17 -10.89 3.59
N TYR A 61 -14.69 -10.45 4.74
CA TYR A 61 -15.73 -11.18 5.47
C TYR A 61 -17.11 -11.17 4.79
N TYR A 62 -17.32 -10.26 3.82
CA TYR A 62 -18.58 -10.15 3.09
C TYR A 62 -18.60 -10.91 1.74
N GLY A 63 -17.47 -11.49 1.33
CA GLY A 63 -17.28 -12.08 -0.01
C GLY A 63 -17.41 -13.59 -0.10
N GLY A 64 -17.76 -14.29 0.98
CA GLY A 64 -17.67 -15.76 1.02
C GLY A 64 -16.20 -16.24 0.98
N PRO A 65 -15.95 -17.52 0.66
CA PRO A 65 -14.59 -18.07 0.58
C PRO A 65 -13.69 -17.31 -0.40
N GLU A 66 -14.23 -16.82 -1.53
CA GLU A 66 -13.46 -16.11 -2.55
C GLU A 66 -13.08 -14.68 -2.14
N GLY A 67 -13.71 -14.13 -1.10
CA GLY A 67 -13.43 -12.77 -0.60
C GLY A 67 -11.98 -12.61 -0.12
N PHE A 68 -11.43 -13.64 0.52
CA PHE A 68 -10.04 -13.63 0.99
C PHE A 68 -9.05 -13.72 -0.17
N ASP A 69 -9.29 -14.58 -1.16
CA ASP A 69 -8.41 -14.73 -2.32
C ASP A 69 -8.29 -13.41 -3.08
N ARG A 70 -9.42 -12.72 -3.29
CA ARG A 70 -9.42 -11.40 -3.94
C ARG A 70 -8.63 -10.36 -3.16
N VAL A 71 -8.73 -10.35 -1.83
CA VAL A 71 -7.95 -9.43 -0.99
C VAL A 71 -6.47 -9.77 -1.05
N ILE A 72 -6.11 -11.05 -1.05
CA ILE A 72 -4.72 -11.49 -1.18
C ILE A 72 -4.14 -11.03 -2.52
N ASP A 73 -4.84 -11.26 -3.64
CA ASP A 73 -4.39 -10.83 -4.97
C ASP A 73 -4.17 -9.31 -5.04
N LEU A 74 -5.08 -8.54 -4.46
CA LEU A 74 -4.97 -7.08 -4.39
C LEU A 74 -3.77 -6.64 -3.54
N LEU A 75 -3.56 -7.26 -2.38
CA LEU A 75 -2.43 -6.96 -1.50
C LEU A 75 -1.10 -7.36 -2.13
N MET A 76 -1.06 -8.44 -2.91
CA MET A 76 0.13 -8.85 -3.66
C MET A 76 0.49 -7.82 -4.74
N ASP A 77 -0.50 -7.32 -5.49
CA ASP A 77 -0.30 -6.25 -6.48
C ASP A 77 0.18 -4.95 -5.83
N ALA A 78 -0.49 -4.51 -4.76
CA ALA A 78 -0.10 -3.31 -4.03
C ALA A 78 1.29 -3.43 -3.38
N SER A 79 1.65 -4.60 -2.85
CA SER A 79 2.96 -4.82 -2.23
C SER A 79 4.09 -4.74 -3.25
N GLN A 80 3.84 -5.18 -4.48
CA GLN A 80 4.78 -5.06 -5.58
C GLN A 80 5.04 -3.59 -5.92
N GLY A 81 3.99 -2.79 -6.11
CA GLY A 81 4.15 -1.35 -6.38
C GLY A 81 4.72 -0.56 -5.19
N LEU A 82 4.42 -0.99 -3.95
CA LEU A 82 4.99 -0.42 -2.75
C LEU A 82 6.51 -0.64 -2.70
N LEU A 83 6.97 -1.86 -3.02
CA LEU A 83 8.40 -2.17 -3.06
C LEU A 83 9.12 -1.28 -4.08
N GLU A 84 8.57 -1.14 -5.28
CA GLU A 84 9.11 -0.27 -6.33
C GLU A 84 9.19 1.20 -5.86
N TYR A 85 8.13 1.68 -5.21
CA TYR A 85 8.11 3.02 -4.63
C TYR A 85 9.23 3.21 -3.60
N VAL A 86 9.33 2.34 -2.58
CA VAL A 86 10.31 2.48 -1.50
C VAL A 86 11.75 2.44 -2.04
N VAL A 87 12.02 1.52 -2.97
CA VAL A 87 13.34 1.39 -3.61
C VAL A 87 13.71 2.65 -4.39
N SER A 88 12.74 3.25 -5.09
CA SER A 88 12.95 4.49 -5.84
C SER A 88 13.22 5.71 -4.94
N GLN A 89 12.60 5.78 -3.75
CA GLN A 89 12.76 6.90 -2.83
C GLN A 89 14.11 6.87 -2.10
N GLU A 90 14.59 5.69 -1.72
CA GLU A 90 15.81 5.52 -0.91
C GLU A 90 17.09 5.30 -1.75
N GLN A 91 17.01 5.32 -3.08
CA GLN A 91 18.14 4.99 -3.98
C GLN A 91 18.83 3.66 -3.61
N LEU A 92 18.07 2.74 -3.03
CA LEU A 92 18.58 1.43 -2.63
C LEU A 92 18.77 0.58 -3.89
N THR A 93 20.02 0.22 -4.19
CA THR A 93 20.30 -0.82 -5.18
C THR A 93 19.82 -2.16 -4.62
N ILE A 94 18.72 -2.70 -5.14
CA ILE A 94 18.38 -4.10 -4.87
C ILE A 94 19.40 -4.97 -5.62
N ASN A 95 20.22 -5.70 -4.89
CA ASN A 95 21.11 -6.72 -5.43
C ASN A 95 20.31 -7.76 -6.24
N ASN A 96 20.42 -7.70 -7.57
CA ASN A 96 19.96 -8.67 -8.57
C ASN A 96 18.46 -8.93 -8.75
N TYR A 97 17.56 -8.05 -8.26
CA TYR A 97 16.18 -8.02 -8.75
C TYR A 97 15.99 -6.82 -9.67
N GLN A 98 16.04 -7.07 -10.99
CA GLN A 98 15.50 -6.13 -11.97
C GLN A 98 13.98 -6.21 -11.91
N LEU A 99 13.36 -5.24 -11.25
CA LEU A 99 11.93 -5.00 -11.40
C LEU A 99 11.67 -4.67 -12.88
N PRO A 100 10.72 -5.32 -13.56
CA PRO A 100 10.41 -5.00 -14.94
C PRO A 100 9.86 -3.56 -14.96
N ILE A 101 10.73 -2.61 -15.30
CA ILE A 101 10.31 -1.27 -15.67
C ILE A 101 9.37 -1.43 -16.86
N ASN A 102 8.06 -1.27 -16.63
CA ASN A 102 7.08 -1.15 -17.69
C ASN A 102 7.33 0.17 -18.43
N ASN A 103 8.36 0.18 -19.28
CA ASN A 103 8.50 1.16 -20.34
C ASN A 103 7.40 0.87 -21.36
N SER A 104 6.24 1.48 -21.12
CA SER A 104 5.31 1.76 -22.21
C SER A 104 6.06 2.63 -23.21
N GLN A 105 6.59 1.99 -24.26
CA GLN A 105 7.02 2.51 -25.57
C GLN A 105 8.29 1.80 -26.04
N LEU A 106 8.14 0.85 -26.96
CA LEU A 106 9.11 0.67 -28.05
C LEU A 106 8.35 0.61 -29.38
N PRO A 107 8.92 1.19 -30.45
CA PRO A 107 8.20 1.63 -31.63
C PRO A 107 7.86 0.50 -32.59
N ILE A 108 6.81 0.73 -33.36
CA ILE A 108 6.45 -0.01 -34.57
C ILE A 108 7.61 0.06 -35.56
N THR A 109 8.11 -1.09 -36.02
CA THR A 109 8.80 -1.20 -37.31
C THR A 109 8.33 -2.46 -38.01
N TYR A 110 7.91 -2.28 -39.27
CA TYR A 110 7.39 -3.30 -40.19
C TYR A 110 8.38 -4.43 -40.47
#